data_AF-A0A6D0ICA4-F1
#
_entry.id   AF-A0A6D0ICA4-F1
#
_cell.length_a   1.000
_cell.length_b   1.000
_cell.length_c   1.000
_cell.angle_alpha   90.00
_cell.angle_beta   90.00
_cell.angle_gamma   90.00
#
_symmetry.space_group_name_H-M   'P 1'
#
loop_
_entity.id
_entity.type
_entity.pdbx_description
1 polymer ?
#
loop_
_entity_poly.entity_id
_entity_poly.type
_entity_poly.pdbx_seq_one_letter_code
_entity_poly.pdbx_strand_id
1 'polypeptide(L)' 'MNHSETITIECTINGMPFQLHAAPGTPLSELLREQGLLSVKQGCCVGECGACTV' A
#
# COMPACT_ATOMS: atom_id res chain seq x y z
N MET A 1 -13.28 -6.12 -16.18
CA MET A 1 -13.36 -5.88 -14.73
C MET A 1 -13.65 -4.39 -14.53
N ASN A 2 -14.66 -4.00 -13.75
CA ASN A 2 -14.98 -2.58 -13.53
C ASN A 2 -13.86 -1.94 -12.69
N HIS A 3 -13.14 -0.96 -13.25
CA HIS A 3 -11.95 -0.32 -12.66
C HIS A 3 -12.26 0.98 -11.88
N SER A 4 -13.47 1.12 -11.32
CA SER A 4 -13.97 2.44 -10.88
C SER A 4 -14.42 2.52 -9.42
N GLU A 5 -14.30 1.46 -8.63
CA GLU A 5 -14.69 1.48 -7.22
C GLU A 5 -13.47 1.40 -6.31
N THR A 6 -13.17 2.50 -5.61
CA THR A 6 -12.20 2.53 -4.52
C THR A 6 -12.85 2.08 -3.21
N ILE A 7 -12.09 1.38 -2.38
CA ILE A 7 -12.49 1.02 -1.01
C ILE A 7 -11.80 1.94 -0.01
N THR A 8 -12.49 2.24 1.10
CA THR A 8 -11.92 2.96 2.24
C THR A 8 -11.28 1.96 3.21
N ILE A 9 -10.04 2.21 3.60
CA ILE A 9 -9.25 1.37 4.51
C ILE A 9 -8.86 2.22 5.72
N GLU A 10 -9.21 1.77 6.92
CA GLU A 10 -8.77 2.38 8.18
C GLU A 10 -7.66 1.52 8.79
N CYS A 11 -6.52 2.14 9.07
CA CYS A 11 -5.37 1.44 9.63
C CYS A 11 -4.53 2.37 10.51
N THR A 12 -3.54 1.81 11.20
CA THR A 12 -2.54 2.57 11.95
C THR A 12 -1.17 2.32 11.33
N ILE A 13 -0.46 3.38 10.98
CA ILE A 13 0.88 3.32 10.41
C ILE A 13 1.81 4.13 11.31
N ASN A 14 2.87 3.48 11.80
CA ASN A 14 3.83 4.09 12.74
C ASN A 14 3.16 4.75 13.96
N GLY A 15 2.08 4.14 14.47
CA GLY A 15 1.32 4.63 15.63
C GLY A 15 0.33 5.77 15.33
N MET A 16 0.22 6.22 14.08
CA MET A 16 -0.75 7.25 13.66
C MET A 16 -1.91 6.63 12.88
N PRO A 17 -3.17 7.04 13.12
CA PRO A 17 -4.31 6.55 12.36
C PRO A 17 -4.31 7.12 10.94
N PHE A 18 -4.66 6.29 9.96
CA PHE A 18 -4.80 6.65 8.55
C PHE A 18 -6.16 6.16 8.03
N GLN A 19 -6.76 6.96 7.15
CA GLN A 19 -7.89 6.56 6.32
C GLN A 19 -7.47 6.71 4.86
N LEU A 20 -7.40 5.58 4.15
CA LEU A 20 -6.86 5.48 2.79
C LEU A 20 -7.95 5.05 1.82
N HIS A 21 -7.79 5.43 0.54
CA HIS A 21 -8.67 5.02 -0.54
C HIS A 21 -7.86 4.31 -1.62
N ALA A 22 -8.23 3.09 -1.97
CA ALA A 22 -7.49 2.29 -2.95
C ALA A 22 -8.42 1.40 -3.78
N ALA A 23 -8.02 1.03 -4.98
CA ALA A 23 -8.74 0.02 -5.74
C ALA A 23 -8.46 -1.37 -5.14
N PRO A 24 -9.43 -2.31 -5.18
CA PRO A 24 -9.14 -3.70 -4.87
C PRO A 24 -7.99 -4.24 -5.73
N GLY A 25 -6.98 -4.81 -5.06
CA GLY A 25 -5.78 -5.32 -5.73
C GLY A 25 -4.59 -4.35 -5.78
N THR A 26 -4.76 -3.08 -5.37
CA THR A 26 -3.61 -2.18 -5.18
C THR A 26 -2.65 -2.77 -4.14
N PRO A 27 -1.37 -3.02 -4.47
CA PRO A 27 -0.40 -3.52 -3.51
C PRO A 27 -0.17 -2.53 -2.37
N LEU A 28 -0.09 -3.03 -1.12
CA LEU A 28 0.17 -2.18 0.04
C LEU A 28 1.46 -1.36 -0.11
N SER A 29 2.51 -1.95 -0.70
CA SER A 29 3.77 -1.25 -0.95
C SER A 29 3.61 -0.02 -1.85
N GLU A 30 2.72 -0.09 -2.83
CA GLU A 30 2.43 1.04 -3.72
C GLU A 30 1.63 2.11 -2.98
N LEU A 31 0.55 1.72 -2.30
CA LEU A 31 -0.28 2.62 -1.51
C LEU A 31 0.53 3.40 -0.46
N LEU A 32 1.43 2.73 0.29
CA LEU A 32 2.28 3.39 1.28
C LEU A 32 3.22 4.42 0.63
N ARG A 33 3.77 4.11 -0.55
CA ARG A 33 4.66 5.02 -1.28
C ARG A 33 3.92 6.24 -1.82
N GLU A 34 2.68 6.09 -2.27
CA GLU A 34 1.81 7.20 -2.68
C GLU A 34 1.52 8.15 -1.50
N GLN A 35 1.43 7.63 -0.28
CA GLN A 35 1.32 8.44 0.94
C GLN A 35 2.66 9.07 1.38
N GLY A 36 3.72 8.94 0.58
CA GLY A 36 5.04 9.50 0.89
C GLY A 36 5.89 8.66 1.84
N LEU A 37 5.47 7.45 2.21
CA LEU A 37 6.23 6.54 3.07
C LEU A 37 7.27 5.75 2.24
N LEU A 38 8.29 6.47 1.77
CA LEU A 38 9.26 5.97 0.79
C LEU A 38 10.37 5.06 1.35
N SER A 39 10.36 4.78 2.66
CA SER A 39 11.24 3.77 3.26
C SER A 39 10.92 2.37 2.74
N VAL A 40 9.64 2.09 2.48
CA VAL A 40 9.18 0.87 1.80
C VAL A 40 9.61 0.91 0.34
N LYS A 41 10.35 -0.10 -0.10
CA LYS A 41 10.91 -0.18 -1.45
C LYS A 41 10.09 -1.11 -2.33
N GLN A 42 10.03 -0.77 -3.62
CA GLN A 42 9.53 -1.69 -4.64
C GLN A 42 10.70 -2.52 -5.17
N GLY A 43 10.58 -3.85 -5.06
CA GLY A 43 11.59 -4.80 -5.49
C GLY A 43 11.04 -5.77 -6.54
N CYS A 44 11.13 -7.06 -6.26
CA CYS A 44 10.76 -8.14 -7.20
C CYS A 44 9.27 -8.20 -7.58
N CYS A 45 8.37 -7.59 -6.81
CA CYS A 45 6.91 -7.66 -6.99
C CYS A 45 6.30 -9.08 -6.99
N VAL A 46 7.08 -10.11 -6.64
CA VAL A 46 6.67 -11.52 -6.60
C VAL A 46 6.92 -12.19 -5.26
N GLY A 47 7.40 -11.44 -4.25
CA GLY A 47 7.56 -11.91 -2.88
C GLY A 47 8.89 -12.58 -2.52
N GLU A 48 9.92 -12.48 -3.38
CA GLU A 48 11.22 -13.16 -3.16
C GLU A 48 12.27 -12.31 -2.42
N CYS A 49 12.35 -11.01 -2.66
CA CYS A 49 13.49 -10.20 -2.20
C CYS A 49 13.31 -9.50 -0.84
N GLY A 50 12.10 -9.47 -0.28
CA GLY A 50 11.80 -8.83 1.01
C GLY A 50 11.93 -7.29 1.06
N ALA A 51 12.19 -6.61 -0.06
CA ALA A 51 12.41 -5.16 -0.09
C ALA A 51 11.21 -4.31 0.38
N CYS A 52 10.00 -4.88 0.34
CA CYS A 52 8.75 -4.24 0.79
C CYS A 52 8.23 -4.76 2.14
N THR A 53 9.05 -5.45 2.92
CA THR A 53 8.66 -5.97 4.24
C THR A 53 8.27 -4.83 5.19
N VAL A 54 7.12 -4.98 5.85
CA VAL A 54 6.53 -4.05 6.83
C VAL A 54 5.84 -4.81 7.95
#